data_AF-A0A7C8VL64-F1
#
_entry.id   AF-A0A7C8VL64-F1
#
_cell.length_a   1.000
_cell.length_b   1.000
_cell.length_c   1.000
_cell.angle_alpha   90.00
_cell.angle_beta   90.00
_cell.angle_gamma   90.00
#
_symmetry.space_group_name_H-M   'P 1'
#
loop_
_entity.id
_entity.type
_entity.pdbx_description
1 polymer ?
#
loop_
_entity_poly.entity_id
_entity_poly.type
_entity_poly.pdbx_seq_one_letter_code
_entity_poly.pdbx_strand_id
1 'polypeptide(L)'
;MADNQGAPPPTGDQQQQQQQWGQPQQQWGQQQQWGPPQGYPQQQQQWSQPQDQQRGYPPQPPQQQQGQWGQQPQQQWGQPQQQQWGAPPPGPPPQGYPQQQWGGYPPPQQRQQWGPPQQQWGQQPPPPQGYPPQQQQQQWGAPPPPQQQQPPQSGYQAAAPPPVAGPSQTYTGPAAAPSLGFIPNQTSPTYNPTNDVEVIRKACKGFNTDEKALITTIVKLDPLQIESINQKYTADTKKQLYSLMEDKTRGSLEDGLCALVRGPLNFYVWLVDRATKGMGTKETFLDLALLGRSNADINAIKKAFQAKYSRKLESVVSDDLSGAEQRMFEMVISATRTEEAAGVNPTTVTAEVKALHAATEGRMGTNETEVSRIFIKSNDATILAIATEYERTYHQPVESLIKSEFSGHQKEALLYILRGVQDKAKRDAELIEGTMKGLGTRNEELAFRLITAHWIPGAIPAIKVAYNRVYGKDLVARVRDETSGDFERLLVAILNK
;
A
#
# COMPACT_ATOMS: atom_id res chain seq x y z
N MET A 1 29.23 14.29 77.58
CA MET A 1 28.62 13.64 78.76
C MET A 1 27.76 12.52 78.18
N ALA A 2 28.21 11.26 78.18
CA ALA A 2 28.43 10.40 79.36
C ALA A 2 27.05 10.04 79.98
N ASP A 3 26.62 8.78 80.12
CA ASP A 3 27.34 7.50 79.97
C ASP A 3 26.49 6.35 79.38
N ASN A 4 27.17 5.24 79.11
CA ASN A 4 26.68 3.97 78.54
C ASN A 4 26.97 2.81 79.52
N GLN A 5 26.69 1.57 79.11
CA GLN A 5 27.08 0.27 79.72
C GLN A 5 26.12 -0.29 80.78
N GLY A 6 25.86 -1.60 80.85
CA GLY A 6 26.31 -2.76 80.03
C GLY A 6 25.48 -4.02 80.38
N ALA A 7 25.81 -5.28 80.02
CA ALA A 7 26.96 -5.87 79.32
C ALA A 7 26.57 -7.33 78.83
N PRO A 8 27.47 -8.25 78.35
CA PRO A 8 27.33 -8.80 76.99
C PRO A 8 27.36 -10.37 76.83
N PRO A 9 28.26 -11.04 76.06
CA PRO A 9 28.05 -11.67 74.73
C PRO A 9 28.38 -13.21 74.74
N PRO A 10 28.89 -13.94 73.69
CA PRO A 10 29.19 -13.70 72.24
C PRO A 10 28.57 -14.79 71.30
N THR A 11 28.96 -15.13 70.05
CA THR A 11 30.14 -14.89 69.16
C THR A 11 29.77 -15.18 67.67
N GLY A 12 30.56 -14.73 66.67
CA GLY A 12 30.61 -15.36 65.33
C GLY A 12 30.88 -14.43 64.13
N ASP A 13 32.09 -14.49 63.56
CA ASP A 13 32.59 -13.59 62.48
C ASP A 13 32.36 -14.07 61.03
N GLN A 14 32.53 -13.14 60.09
CA GLN A 14 32.50 -13.33 58.62
C GLN A 14 33.87 -13.73 58.03
N GLN A 15 33.89 -14.36 56.84
CA GLN A 15 34.79 -13.95 55.73
C GLN A 15 34.46 -14.55 54.34
N GLN A 16 34.44 -13.67 53.34
CA GLN A 16 34.85 -13.78 51.91
C GLN A 16 34.71 -15.11 51.11
N GLN A 17 34.14 -15.04 49.90
CA GLN A 17 34.91 -14.98 48.63
C GLN A 17 34.04 -14.77 47.36
N GLN A 18 34.66 -14.27 46.29
CA GLN A 18 34.10 -14.08 44.95
C GLN A 18 34.14 -15.39 44.15
N GLN A 19 33.17 -15.67 43.26
CA GLN A 19 33.37 -16.59 42.12
C GLN A 19 32.66 -16.14 40.84
N GLN A 20 33.25 -16.54 39.71
CA GLN A 20 32.88 -16.19 38.34
C GLN A 20 31.69 -17.03 37.83
N TRP A 21 30.93 -16.50 36.87
CA TRP A 21 29.98 -17.28 36.08
C TRP A 21 30.62 -17.83 34.80
N GLY A 22 30.82 -19.14 34.76
CA GLY A 22 31.19 -19.89 33.55
C GLY A 22 29.97 -20.37 32.75
N GLN A 23 30.14 -20.57 31.45
CA GLN A 23 29.10 -21.12 30.56
C GLN A 23 28.97 -22.65 30.73
N PRO A 24 27.79 -23.24 30.41
CA PRO A 24 27.67 -24.65 30.03
C PRO A 24 27.62 -24.83 28.50
N GLN A 25 28.46 -25.73 27.99
CA GLN A 25 28.47 -26.18 26.60
C GLN A 25 27.27 -27.13 26.30
N GLN A 26 26.87 -27.23 25.03
CA GLN A 26 25.95 -28.28 24.55
C GLN A 26 26.63 -29.18 23.51
N GLN A 27 26.69 -30.48 23.80
CA GLN A 27 27.07 -31.62 22.94
C GLN A 27 26.94 -32.88 23.85
N TRP A 28 26.42 -34.06 23.49
CA TRP A 28 26.00 -34.69 22.21
C TRP A 28 24.77 -35.58 22.44
N GLY A 29 24.06 -35.95 21.35
CA GLY A 29 23.07 -37.05 21.37
C GLY A 29 22.56 -37.37 19.96
N GLN A 30 22.91 -38.54 19.42
CA GLN A 30 22.56 -38.99 18.06
C GLN A 30 21.42 -40.03 18.05
N GLN A 31 20.83 -40.24 16.85
CA GLN A 31 19.96 -41.38 16.45
C GLN A 31 18.54 -41.42 17.07
N GLN A 32 17.47 -41.94 16.43
CA GLN A 32 17.32 -42.78 15.22
C GLN A 32 16.21 -42.29 14.25
N GLN A 33 16.25 -42.77 13.01
CA GLN A 33 15.11 -42.75 12.07
C GLN A 33 14.05 -43.78 12.46
N TRP A 34 12.77 -43.48 12.27
CA TRP A 34 11.69 -44.47 12.08
C TRP A 34 10.72 -43.99 10.99
N GLY A 35 10.26 -44.93 10.15
CA GLY A 35 9.42 -44.67 8.97
C GLY A 35 7.92 -44.52 9.25
N PRO A 36 7.11 -44.25 8.21
CA PRO A 36 5.68 -43.96 8.36
C PRO A 36 4.83 -45.24 8.54
N PRO A 37 3.78 -45.21 9.38
CA PRO A 37 2.80 -46.30 9.45
C PRO A 37 1.78 -46.22 8.31
N GLN A 38 1.49 -47.37 7.68
CA GLN A 38 0.43 -47.54 6.70
C GLN A 38 -0.93 -47.84 7.36
N GLY A 39 -2.01 -47.41 6.70
CA GLY A 39 -3.17 -48.26 6.45
C GLY A 39 -4.31 -48.28 7.49
N TYR A 40 -5.42 -47.65 7.14
CA TYR A 40 -6.78 -48.10 7.50
C TYR A 40 -7.67 -48.12 6.25
N PRO A 41 -8.65 -49.03 6.14
CA PRO A 41 -9.19 -49.47 4.84
C PRO A 41 -10.38 -48.65 4.32
N GLN A 42 -10.53 -48.63 2.99
CA GLN A 42 -11.77 -48.25 2.31
C GLN A 42 -12.91 -49.23 2.64
N GLN A 43 -14.13 -48.73 2.83
CA GLN A 43 -15.33 -49.48 2.46
C GLN A 43 -15.91 -48.91 1.17
N GLN A 44 -16.02 -49.79 0.17
CA GLN A 44 -16.78 -49.56 -1.04
C GLN A 44 -18.23 -49.94 -0.77
N GLN A 45 -19.20 -49.17 -1.27
CA GLN A 45 -20.55 -49.68 -1.54
C GLN A 45 -20.90 -49.41 -2.99
N GLN A 46 -21.31 -50.47 -3.69
CA GLN A 46 -21.69 -50.42 -5.10
C GLN A 46 -23.17 -50.07 -5.26
N TRP A 47 -23.41 -49.23 -6.27
CA TRP A 47 -24.56 -49.19 -7.17
C TRP A 47 -25.77 -50.10 -6.90
N SER A 48 -26.95 -49.47 -6.96
CA SER A 48 -28.16 -50.07 -7.53
C SER A 48 -29.03 -48.98 -8.15
N GLN A 49 -29.24 -49.02 -9.46
CA GLN A 49 -30.29 -48.25 -10.15
C GLN A 49 -31.63 -48.97 -10.00
N PRO A 50 -32.75 -48.25 -10.12
CA PRO A 50 -33.69 -48.61 -11.20
C PRO A 50 -34.00 -47.43 -12.14
N GLN A 51 -34.38 -47.77 -13.37
CA GLN A 51 -34.71 -46.84 -14.44
C GLN A 51 -36.11 -46.22 -14.35
N ASP A 52 -36.20 -45.01 -14.90
CA ASP A 52 -37.31 -44.44 -15.69
C ASP A 52 -38.76 -44.54 -15.17
N GLN A 53 -39.25 -43.38 -14.72
CA GLN A 53 -40.63 -42.99 -15.07
C GLN A 53 -40.76 -41.46 -15.20
N GLN A 54 -41.26 -41.03 -16.36
CA GLN A 54 -41.50 -39.62 -16.70
C GLN A 54 -42.60 -39.01 -15.83
N ARG A 55 -42.38 -37.80 -15.28
CA ARG A 55 -43.44 -36.77 -15.11
C ARG A 55 -42.93 -35.41 -14.60
N GLY A 56 -43.35 -34.35 -15.29
CA GLY A 56 -43.80 -33.10 -14.68
C GLY A 56 -42.76 -32.13 -14.12
N TYR A 57 -42.43 -31.08 -14.89
CA TYR A 57 -41.93 -29.82 -14.32
C TYR A 57 -43.02 -29.15 -13.47
N PRO A 58 -42.71 -28.62 -12.27
CA PRO A 58 -43.60 -27.73 -11.53
C PRO A 58 -43.65 -26.32 -12.18
N PRO A 59 -44.78 -25.59 -12.07
CA PRO A 59 -45.04 -24.39 -12.87
C PRO A 59 -44.36 -23.11 -12.34
N GLN A 60 -44.09 -22.17 -13.24
CA GLN A 60 -43.69 -20.80 -12.91
C GLN A 60 -44.85 -19.99 -12.29
N PRO A 61 -44.59 -19.04 -11.38
CA PRO A 61 -45.58 -18.09 -10.91
C PRO A 61 -45.94 -17.03 -11.98
N PRO A 62 -47.11 -16.36 -11.89
CA PRO A 62 -47.68 -15.65 -13.04
C PRO A 62 -47.06 -14.27 -13.31
N GLN A 63 -46.99 -13.90 -14.59
CA GLN A 63 -46.76 -12.51 -15.02
C GLN A 63 -47.93 -11.62 -14.58
N GLN A 64 -47.64 -10.54 -13.86
CA GLN A 64 -48.62 -9.47 -13.64
C GLN A 64 -48.69 -8.56 -14.87
N GLN A 65 -49.89 -8.32 -15.36
CA GLN A 65 -50.14 -7.42 -16.48
C GLN A 65 -49.94 -5.96 -16.07
N GLN A 66 -49.34 -5.17 -16.96
CA GLN A 66 -49.33 -3.71 -16.87
C GLN A 66 -50.76 -3.16 -17.02
N GLY A 67 -51.13 -2.19 -16.19
CA GLY A 67 -52.40 -1.48 -16.28
C GLY A 67 -52.22 0.03 -16.23
N GLN A 68 -52.67 0.70 -17.30
CA GLN A 68 -52.82 2.17 -17.46
C GLN A 68 -51.47 2.95 -17.52
N TRP A 69 -51.31 3.98 -18.36
CA TRP A 69 -52.29 4.96 -18.82
C TRP A 69 -52.27 5.23 -20.33
N GLY A 70 -53.39 5.75 -20.85
CA GLY A 70 -53.59 5.99 -22.28
C GLY A 70 -53.35 7.43 -22.74
N GLN A 71 -53.04 7.53 -24.04
CA GLN A 71 -53.40 8.57 -25.02
C GLN A 71 -53.62 10.02 -24.54
N GLN A 72 -52.81 10.92 -25.10
CA GLN A 72 -53.03 12.37 -25.08
C GLN A 72 -54.26 12.80 -25.90
N PRO A 73 -54.88 13.93 -25.54
CA PRO A 73 -55.36 14.89 -26.53
C PRO A 73 -54.62 16.23 -26.42
N GLN A 74 -54.22 16.80 -27.56
CA GLN A 74 -53.85 18.22 -27.66
C GLN A 74 -55.07 19.10 -27.41
N GLN A 75 -54.91 20.27 -26.77
CA GLN A 75 -55.38 21.59 -27.26
C GLN A 75 -54.59 22.72 -26.57
N GLN A 76 -54.62 23.91 -27.18
CA GLN A 76 -53.81 25.09 -26.87
C GLN A 76 -54.20 25.80 -25.56
N TRP A 77 -53.34 26.70 -25.04
CA TRP A 77 -53.65 28.13 -24.83
C TRP A 77 -52.43 28.96 -24.35
N GLY A 78 -52.28 30.17 -24.91
CA GLY A 78 -51.78 31.41 -24.26
C GLY A 78 -50.40 31.50 -23.59
N GLN A 79 -49.53 32.41 -24.07
CA GLN A 79 -48.40 32.96 -23.30
C GLN A 79 -48.84 34.01 -22.25
N PRO A 80 -47.99 34.28 -21.25
CA PRO A 80 -47.81 35.66 -20.75
C PRO A 80 -46.33 36.12 -20.64
N GLN A 81 -46.15 37.44 -20.53
CA GLN A 81 -44.87 38.17 -20.65
C GLN A 81 -43.98 38.16 -19.38
N GLN A 82 -42.71 38.55 -19.58
CA GLN A 82 -41.71 38.79 -18.54
C GLN A 82 -42.02 40.03 -17.68
N GLN A 83 -41.56 40.04 -16.42
CA GLN A 83 -41.32 41.25 -15.64
C GLN A 83 -39.96 41.19 -14.92
N GLN A 84 -39.29 42.35 -14.83
CA GLN A 84 -37.99 42.54 -14.15
C GLN A 84 -38.17 43.20 -12.79
N TRP A 85 -37.41 42.73 -11.79
CA TRP A 85 -36.97 43.41 -10.57
C TRP A 85 -35.65 42.74 -10.14
N GLY A 86 -34.63 43.37 -9.57
CA GLY A 86 -34.35 44.77 -9.23
C GLY A 86 -33.15 44.79 -8.28
N ALA A 87 -32.05 45.48 -8.61
CA ALA A 87 -30.77 45.40 -7.87
C ALA A 87 -30.54 46.60 -6.91
N PRO A 88 -29.83 46.41 -5.78
CA PRO A 88 -29.58 47.48 -4.81
C PRO A 88 -28.47 48.46 -5.24
N PRO A 89 -28.46 49.72 -4.72
CA PRO A 89 -27.58 50.80 -5.19
C PRO A 89 -26.18 50.82 -4.54
N PRO A 90 -25.16 51.41 -5.21
CA PRO A 90 -23.81 51.58 -4.67
C PRO A 90 -23.65 52.83 -3.77
N GLY A 91 -22.67 52.78 -2.86
CA GLY A 91 -22.30 53.86 -1.95
C GLY A 91 -21.37 54.95 -2.56
N PRO A 92 -21.14 56.07 -1.83
CA PRO A 92 -20.52 57.28 -2.37
C PRO A 92 -18.96 57.26 -2.39
N PRO A 93 -18.32 58.10 -3.24
CA PRO A 93 -16.86 58.19 -3.36
C PRO A 93 -16.24 59.30 -2.49
N PRO A 94 -14.95 59.19 -2.11
CA PRO A 94 -14.14 60.30 -1.64
C PRO A 94 -13.11 60.82 -2.67
N GLN A 95 -12.79 62.10 -2.52
CA GLN A 95 -11.96 63.01 -3.33
C GLN A 95 -10.52 62.55 -3.61
N GLY A 96 -9.85 63.20 -4.56
CA GLY A 96 -8.46 62.92 -4.95
C GLY A 96 -7.45 64.05 -4.75
N TYR A 97 -6.17 63.69 -4.93
CA TYR A 97 -4.96 64.52 -5.10
C TYR A 97 -4.47 65.32 -3.84
N PRO A 98 -3.15 65.60 -3.69
CA PRO A 98 -2.13 65.67 -4.75
C PRO A 98 -0.79 64.91 -4.51
N GLN A 99 0.04 65.00 -5.54
CA GLN A 99 1.40 64.50 -5.72
C GLN A 99 2.45 65.34 -4.96
N GLN A 100 3.47 64.71 -4.35
CA GLN A 100 4.75 65.34 -3.97
C GLN A 100 5.94 64.41 -4.26
N GLN A 101 7.16 64.97 -4.32
CA GLN A 101 8.34 64.38 -4.96
C GLN A 101 9.58 64.29 -4.03
N TRP A 102 10.55 63.48 -4.45
CA TRP A 102 12.01 63.51 -4.16
C TRP A 102 12.59 63.04 -2.81
N GLY A 103 13.74 62.33 -2.92
CA GLY A 103 14.72 62.03 -1.86
C GLY A 103 14.52 60.70 -1.14
N GLY A 104 15.50 59.80 -0.99
CA GLY A 104 16.88 59.78 -1.49
C GLY A 104 17.59 58.46 -1.09
N TYR A 105 18.63 58.06 -1.83
CA TYR A 105 19.42 56.84 -1.54
C TYR A 105 20.54 57.08 -0.50
N PRO A 106 20.78 56.10 0.40
CA PRO A 106 22.10 55.82 0.97
C PRO A 106 22.75 54.59 0.30
N PRO A 107 24.09 54.45 0.32
CA PRO A 107 24.82 53.52 -0.55
C PRO A 107 25.08 52.14 0.07
N PRO A 108 25.18 51.06 -0.74
CA PRO A 108 25.77 49.80 -0.31
C PRO A 108 27.31 49.90 -0.28
N GLN A 109 27.92 49.48 0.83
CA GLN A 109 29.38 49.45 0.98
C GLN A 109 30.01 48.29 0.20
N GLN A 110 31.18 48.56 -0.38
CA GLN A 110 31.94 47.62 -1.19
C GLN A 110 32.62 46.53 -0.34
N ARG A 111 32.48 45.26 -0.71
CA ARG A 111 33.58 44.28 -0.63
C ARG A 111 33.54 43.25 -1.78
N GLN A 112 34.45 43.48 -2.73
CA GLN A 112 35.30 42.48 -3.39
C GLN A 112 34.62 41.18 -3.88
N GLN A 113 34.19 41.23 -5.14
CA GLN A 113 33.82 40.07 -5.94
C GLN A 113 35.11 39.44 -6.52
N TRP A 114 35.35 38.14 -6.28
CA TRP A 114 36.42 37.41 -6.97
C TRP A 114 35.91 36.97 -8.35
N GLY A 115 36.47 37.54 -9.41
CA GLY A 115 36.23 37.10 -10.79
C GLY A 115 37.10 35.91 -11.18
N PRO A 116 36.65 35.02 -12.08
CA PRO A 116 37.48 33.96 -12.64
C PRO A 116 38.51 34.54 -13.63
N PRO A 117 39.79 34.12 -13.59
CA PRO A 117 40.80 34.63 -14.52
C PRO A 117 40.63 34.02 -15.92
N GLN A 118 40.58 34.88 -16.94
CA GLN A 118 40.86 34.49 -18.32
C GLN A 118 42.35 34.16 -18.45
N GLN A 119 42.68 33.12 -19.21
CA GLN A 119 44.03 32.94 -19.77
C GLN A 119 43.98 32.74 -21.28
N GLN A 120 45.08 33.13 -21.91
CA GLN A 120 45.18 33.45 -23.32
C GLN A 120 45.83 32.32 -24.12
N TRP A 121 45.58 32.32 -25.42
CA TRP A 121 45.97 31.31 -26.40
C TRP A 121 47.45 30.86 -26.38
N GLY A 122 47.69 29.56 -26.57
CA GLY A 122 49.03 29.01 -26.81
C GLY A 122 49.06 27.54 -27.26
N GLN A 123 49.38 27.32 -28.55
CA GLN A 123 49.98 26.12 -29.16
C GLN A 123 49.25 24.75 -29.07
N GLN A 124 48.86 24.22 -30.24
CA GLN A 124 48.57 22.80 -30.47
C GLN A 124 49.82 22.06 -30.99
N PRO A 125 50.06 20.79 -30.62
CA PRO A 125 51.03 19.93 -31.31
C PRO A 125 50.46 19.40 -32.65
N PRO A 126 51.33 19.11 -33.66
CA PRO A 126 50.92 18.79 -35.02
C PRO A 126 50.53 17.30 -35.24
N PRO A 127 49.82 16.98 -36.33
CA PRO A 127 49.45 15.61 -36.69
C PRO A 127 50.57 14.85 -37.41
N PRO A 128 50.68 13.52 -37.27
CA PRO A 128 51.51 12.70 -38.16
C PRO A 128 50.88 12.56 -39.54
N GLN A 129 51.59 12.99 -40.59
CA GLN A 129 51.25 12.66 -41.98
C GLN A 129 51.58 11.19 -42.28
N GLY A 130 50.78 10.54 -43.12
CA GLY A 130 51.07 9.19 -43.63
C GLY A 130 51.54 9.20 -45.10
N TYR A 131 52.28 8.16 -45.49
CA TYR A 131 52.57 7.68 -46.87
C TYR A 131 53.24 6.28 -46.74
N PRO A 132 53.40 5.49 -47.82
CA PRO A 132 52.39 4.70 -48.52
C PRO A 132 52.63 3.16 -48.39
N PRO A 133 51.69 2.28 -48.81
CA PRO A 133 51.91 0.83 -48.75
C PRO A 133 52.82 0.34 -49.91
N GLN A 134 53.83 -0.47 -49.59
CA GLN A 134 54.60 -1.25 -50.57
C GLN A 134 54.31 -2.75 -50.45
N GLN A 135 54.40 -3.43 -51.59
CA GLN A 135 53.91 -4.79 -51.82
C GLN A 135 54.77 -5.86 -51.10
N GLN A 136 54.13 -6.93 -50.64
CA GLN A 136 54.76 -8.26 -50.62
C GLN A 136 53.73 -9.36 -50.90
N GLN A 137 54.20 -10.44 -51.50
CA GLN A 137 53.40 -11.38 -52.28
C GLN A 137 52.61 -12.36 -51.41
N GLN A 138 51.35 -12.63 -51.79
CA GLN A 138 50.67 -13.86 -51.36
C GLN A 138 50.86 -14.94 -52.43
N GLN A 139 51.26 -16.12 -51.96
CA GLN A 139 51.63 -17.27 -52.78
C GLN A 139 50.39 -18.14 -53.06
N TRP A 140 50.31 -18.71 -54.27
CA TRP A 140 49.17 -19.50 -54.72
C TRP A 140 48.99 -20.81 -53.92
N GLY A 141 47.75 -21.13 -53.56
CA GLY A 141 47.32 -22.42 -53.00
C GLY A 141 46.03 -22.91 -53.70
N ALA A 142 45.95 -24.21 -53.99
CA ALA A 142 44.94 -24.79 -54.88
C ALA A 142 43.55 -24.98 -54.25
N PRO A 143 42.46 -25.02 -55.05
CA PRO A 143 41.09 -25.24 -54.56
C PRO A 143 40.78 -26.72 -54.27
N PRO A 144 39.90 -27.02 -53.29
CA PRO A 144 39.37 -28.36 -53.07
C PRO A 144 38.27 -28.74 -54.09
N PRO A 145 38.03 -30.05 -54.34
CA PRO A 145 37.12 -30.51 -55.39
C PRO A 145 35.63 -30.42 -55.01
N PRO A 146 34.71 -30.34 -55.99
CA PRO A 146 33.28 -30.16 -55.76
C PRO A 146 32.59 -31.47 -55.34
N GLN A 147 31.84 -31.46 -54.24
CA GLN A 147 30.87 -32.50 -53.92
C GLN A 147 29.48 -32.17 -54.49
N GLN A 148 28.82 -33.21 -54.99
CA GLN A 148 27.59 -33.10 -55.78
C GLN A 148 26.37 -32.79 -54.91
N GLN A 149 25.50 -31.90 -55.40
CA GLN A 149 24.21 -31.60 -54.78
C GLN A 149 23.19 -32.70 -55.09
N GLN A 150 22.43 -33.12 -54.08
CA GLN A 150 21.19 -33.89 -54.25
C GLN A 150 19.96 -32.97 -54.04
N PRO A 151 18.83 -33.23 -54.72
CA PRO A 151 17.64 -32.37 -54.64
C PRO A 151 16.93 -32.50 -53.28
N PRO A 152 16.18 -31.47 -52.85
CA PRO A 152 15.59 -31.43 -51.52
C PRO A 152 14.39 -32.37 -51.37
N GLN A 153 14.35 -33.13 -50.27
CA GLN A 153 13.12 -33.77 -49.80
C GLN A 153 12.33 -32.84 -48.88
N SER A 154 11.03 -32.71 -49.16
CA SER A 154 10.07 -31.92 -48.39
C SER A 154 9.76 -32.58 -47.03
N GLY A 155 10.45 -32.17 -45.97
CA GLY A 155 10.17 -32.59 -44.60
C GLY A 155 9.54 -31.45 -43.79
N TYR A 156 8.29 -31.63 -43.32
CA TYR A 156 7.67 -30.72 -42.36
C TYR A 156 8.35 -30.88 -40.98
N GLN A 157 9.37 -30.06 -40.70
CA GLN A 157 9.87 -29.90 -39.33
C GLN A 157 9.01 -28.89 -38.58
N ALA A 158 8.38 -29.35 -37.48
CA ALA A 158 7.71 -28.47 -36.54
C ALA A 158 8.71 -27.48 -35.93
N ALA A 159 8.32 -26.22 -35.79
CA ALA A 159 9.15 -25.20 -35.17
C ALA A 159 9.50 -25.61 -33.73
N ALA A 160 10.78 -25.51 -33.37
CA ALA A 160 11.20 -25.70 -31.98
C ALA A 160 10.50 -24.68 -31.06
N PRO A 161 10.11 -25.06 -29.83
CA PRO A 161 9.58 -24.10 -28.88
C PRO A 161 10.63 -23.00 -28.62
N PRO A 162 10.21 -21.75 -28.32
CA PRO A 162 11.15 -20.68 -28.01
C PRO A 162 12.01 -21.07 -26.80
N PRO A 163 13.28 -20.62 -26.74
CA PRO A 163 14.17 -20.95 -25.65
C PRO A 163 13.54 -20.48 -24.32
N VAL A 164 13.35 -21.44 -23.41
CA VAL A 164 12.96 -21.15 -22.03
C VAL A 164 13.98 -20.17 -21.46
N ALA A 165 13.50 -19.07 -20.88
CA ALA A 165 14.37 -18.07 -20.28
C ALA A 165 15.32 -18.74 -19.28
N GLY A 166 16.62 -18.44 -19.39
CA GLY A 166 17.62 -18.91 -18.42
C GLY A 166 17.25 -18.46 -17.00
N PRO A 167 17.75 -19.14 -15.96
CA PRO A 167 17.33 -18.91 -14.58
C PRO A 167 17.45 -17.43 -14.23
N SER A 168 16.31 -16.83 -13.87
CA SER A 168 16.24 -15.46 -13.37
C SER A 168 17.27 -15.27 -12.26
N GLN A 169 18.07 -14.21 -12.35
CA GLN A 169 19.01 -13.80 -11.32
C GLN A 169 18.25 -13.65 -9.98
N THR A 170 18.32 -14.67 -9.13
CA THR A 170 17.68 -14.65 -7.82
C THR A 170 18.48 -13.70 -6.94
N TYR A 171 17.86 -12.58 -6.55
CA TYR A 171 18.45 -11.66 -5.58
C TYR A 171 18.75 -12.43 -4.28
N THR A 172 20.04 -12.52 -3.94
CA THR A 172 20.56 -13.25 -2.76
C THR A 172 20.81 -12.34 -1.56
N GLY A 173 20.46 -11.05 -1.67
CA GLY A 173 20.58 -10.11 -0.55
C GLY A 173 19.52 -10.37 0.54
N PRO A 174 19.62 -9.67 1.68
CA PRO A 174 18.66 -9.82 2.77
C PRO A 174 17.25 -9.39 2.32
N ALA A 175 16.24 -10.10 2.82
CA ALA A 175 14.85 -9.68 2.71
C ALA A 175 14.61 -8.39 3.50
N ALA A 176 13.61 -7.60 3.09
CA ALA A 176 13.22 -6.39 3.81
C ALA A 176 12.87 -6.68 5.28
N ALA A 177 13.14 -5.71 6.16
CA ALA A 177 12.58 -5.71 7.50
C ALA A 177 11.07 -5.36 7.47
N PRO A 178 10.26 -5.82 8.43
CA PRO A 178 8.89 -5.34 8.59
C PRO A 178 8.84 -3.83 8.87
N SER A 179 7.77 -3.18 8.42
CA SER A 179 7.46 -1.78 8.69
C SER A 179 7.42 -1.45 10.19
N LEU A 180 7.58 -0.16 10.54
CA LEU A 180 7.51 0.30 11.93
C LEU A 180 6.16 -0.09 12.57
N GLY A 181 6.18 -0.78 13.71
CA GLY A 181 4.97 -1.31 14.36
C GLY A 181 4.40 -2.60 13.75
N PHE A 182 5.13 -3.29 12.85
CA PHE A 182 4.79 -4.64 12.37
C PHE A 182 5.48 -5.77 13.15
N ILE A 183 6.36 -5.43 14.09
CA ILE A 183 6.94 -6.39 15.04
C ILE A 183 6.04 -6.44 16.29
N PRO A 184 5.43 -7.58 16.65
CA PRO A 184 4.56 -7.68 17.81
C PRO A 184 5.24 -7.26 19.11
N ASN A 185 4.52 -6.51 19.95
CA ASN A 185 4.96 -6.01 21.25
C ASN A 185 6.18 -5.07 21.23
N GLN A 186 6.59 -4.55 20.06
CA GLN A 186 7.72 -3.63 19.94
C GLN A 186 7.33 -2.23 20.48
N THR A 187 7.99 -1.80 21.54
CA THR A 187 7.79 -0.50 22.20
C THR A 187 8.88 0.51 21.85
N SER A 188 8.60 1.79 22.07
CA SER A 188 9.61 2.84 21.93
C SER A 188 10.55 2.86 23.15
N PRO A 189 11.88 2.79 22.98
CA PRO A 189 12.84 2.66 24.08
C PRO A 189 13.06 3.95 24.88
N THR A 190 12.64 5.11 24.35
CA THR A 190 12.88 6.44 24.94
C THR A 190 11.60 7.12 25.44
N TYR A 191 10.43 6.55 25.17
CA TYR A 191 9.13 7.14 25.48
C TYR A 191 8.55 6.57 26.78
N ASN A 192 8.15 7.45 27.71
CA ASN A 192 7.46 7.08 28.94
C ASN A 192 5.93 7.25 28.78
N PRO A 193 5.15 6.15 28.70
CA PRO A 193 3.70 6.21 28.47
C PRO A 193 2.89 6.71 29.69
N THR A 194 3.50 6.88 30.87
CA THR A 194 2.77 7.06 32.14
C THR A 194 1.86 8.29 32.15
N ASN A 195 2.35 9.45 31.70
CA ASN A 195 1.55 10.68 31.68
C ASN A 195 0.36 10.56 30.71
N ASP A 196 0.61 10.04 29.50
CA ASP A 196 -0.41 9.96 28.46
C ASP A 196 -1.48 8.91 28.80
N VAL A 197 -1.11 7.81 29.46
CA VAL A 197 -2.06 6.85 30.05
C VAL A 197 -2.92 7.50 31.13
N GLU A 198 -2.37 8.32 32.02
CA GLU A 198 -3.15 9.03 33.04
C GLU A 198 -4.05 10.12 32.45
N VAL A 199 -3.61 10.82 31.39
CA VAL A 199 -4.47 11.76 30.64
C VAL A 199 -5.65 11.02 30.00
N ILE A 200 -5.41 9.88 29.34
CA ILE A 200 -6.48 9.03 28.77
C ILE A 200 -7.44 8.54 29.85
N ARG A 201 -6.94 8.05 30.99
CA ARG A 201 -7.75 7.58 32.13
C ARG A 201 -8.59 8.71 32.73
N LYS A 202 -8.05 9.92 32.82
CA LYS A 202 -8.77 11.12 33.28
C LYS A 202 -9.83 11.55 32.28
N ALA A 203 -9.52 11.54 30.98
CA ALA A 203 -10.45 11.89 29.91
C ALA A 203 -11.67 10.96 29.85
N CYS A 204 -11.51 9.69 30.23
CA CYS A 204 -12.60 8.70 30.29
C CYS A 204 -13.29 8.59 31.66
N LYS A 205 -12.98 9.47 32.63
CA LYS A 205 -13.47 9.36 34.01
C LYS A 205 -14.87 9.97 34.17
N GLY A 206 -15.85 9.11 34.45
CA GLY A 206 -17.23 9.49 34.72
C GLY A 206 -18.17 9.12 33.59
N PHE A 207 -19.28 9.85 33.48
CA PHE A 207 -20.31 9.63 32.46
C PHE A 207 -19.92 10.22 31.09
N ASN A 208 -19.44 11.46 31.08
CA ASN A 208 -18.92 12.12 29.89
C ASN A 208 -17.46 11.70 29.62
N THR A 209 -17.08 11.71 28.35
CA THR A 209 -15.69 11.58 27.89
C THR A 209 -15.14 12.98 27.54
N ASP A 210 -13.82 13.16 27.55
CA ASP A 210 -13.12 14.32 26.97
C ASP A 210 -12.44 13.87 25.67
N GLU A 211 -13.22 13.85 24.58
CA GLU A 211 -12.79 13.42 23.25
C GLU A 211 -11.63 14.29 22.74
N LYS A 212 -11.61 15.58 23.09
CA LYS A 212 -10.52 16.49 22.73
C LYS A 212 -9.21 16.06 23.38
N ALA A 213 -9.20 15.72 24.67
CA ALA A 213 -8.02 15.22 25.36
C ALA A 213 -7.56 13.87 24.79
N LEU A 214 -8.49 12.95 24.47
CA LEU A 214 -8.16 11.67 23.82
C LEU A 214 -7.49 11.88 22.45
N ILE A 215 -8.12 12.65 21.55
CA ILE A 215 -7.58 12.96 20.21
C ILE A 215 -6.18 13.58 20.32
N THR A 216 -6.03 14.62 21.15
CA THR A 216 -4.73 15.33 21.32
C THR A 216 -3.63 14.41 21.87
N THR A 217 -3.99 13.46 22.72
CA THR A 217 -3.02 12.54 23.36
C THR A 217 -2.64 11.38 22.45
N ILE A 218 -3.58 10.83 21.66
CA ILE A 218 -3.36 9.63 20.85
C ILE A 218 -2.71 10.00 19.50
N VAL A 219 -3.18 11.05 18.82
CA VAL A 219 -2.73 11.40 17.46
C VAL A 219 -1.25 11.80 17.40
N LYS A 220 -0.69 12.41 18.45
CA LYS A 220 0.74 12.77 18.47
C LYS A 220 1.69 11.56 18.42
N LEU A 221 1.23 10.37 18.82
CA LEU A 221 2.08 9.20 19.06
C LEU A 221 2.54 8.51 17.75
N ASP A 222 3.74 7.95 17.77
CA ASP A 222 4.23 7.06 16.70
C ASP A 222 3.77 5.59 16.91
N PRO A 223 3.92 4.69 15.91
CA PRO A 223 3.54 3.29 16.05
C PRO A 223 4.07 2.55 17.29
N LEU A 224 5.30 2.83 17.71
CA LEU A 224 5.92 2.17 18.87
C LEU A 224 5.48 2.81 20.19
N GLN A 225 5.17 4.11 20.17
CA GLN A 225 4.59 4.81 21.32
C GLN A 225 3.14 4.39 21.59
N ILE A 226 2.36 4.10 20.54
CA ILE A 226 1.03 3.48 20.66
C ILE A 226 1.13 2.13 21.39
N GLU A 227 2.09 1.29 21.01
CA GLU A 227 2.31 0.01 21.69
C GLU A 227 2.78 0.20 23.14
N SER A 228 3.63 1.20 23.42
CA SER A 228 4.00 1.56 24.80
C SER A 228 2.80 1.96 25.67
N ILE A 229 1.83 2.74 25.16
CA ILE A 229 0.62 3.06 25.94
C ILE A 229 -0.31 1.85 26.10
N ASN A 230 -0.43 0.98 25.10
CA ASN A 230 -1.20 -0.26 25.19
C ASN A 230 -0.68 -1.19 26.29
N GLN A 231 0.63 -1.42 26.33
CA GLN A 231 1.26 -2.26 27.35
C GLN A 231 1.12 -1.65 28.76
N LYS A 232 1.38 -0.34 28.91
CA LYS A 232 1.24 0.35 30.21
C LYS A 232 -0.21 0.33 30.71
N TYR A 233 -1.17 0.68 29.86
CA TYR A 233 -2.59 0.67 30.21
C TYR A 233 -3.06 -0.75 30.60
N THR A 234 -2.61 -1.78 29.88
CA THR A 234 -2.91 -3.18 30.21
C THR A 234 -2.27 -3.62 31.52
N ALA A 235 -1.02 -3.22 31.79
CA ALA A 235 -0.32 -3.51 33.04
C ALA A 235 -1.04 -2.89 34.25
N ASP A 236 -1.46 -1.63 34.13
CA ASP A 236 -2.12 -0.86 35.20
C ASP A 236 -3.55 -1.32 35.49
N THR A 237 -4.32 -1.66 34.44
CA THR A 237 -5.78 -1.84 34.54
C THR A 237 -6.27 -3.27 34.35
N LYS A 238 -5.41 -4.16 33.83
CA LYS A 238 -5.75 -5.50 33.32
C LYS A 238 -6.82 -5.50 32.21
N LYS A 239 -7.07 -4.35 31.58
CA LYS A 239 -7.97 -4.17 30.43
C LYS A 239 -7.19 -3.64 29.23
N GLN A 240 -7.69 -3.91 28.03
CA GLN A 240 -7.13 -3.36 26.79
C GLN A 240 -7.55 -1.89 26.62
N LEU A 241 -6.64 -1.04 26.10
CA LEU A 241 -6.95 0.36 25.78
C LEU A 241 -8.02 0.45 24.68
N TYR A 242 -7.97 -0.46 23.69
CA TYR A 242 -9.02 -0.63 22.68
C TYR A 242 -10.43 -0.71 23.31
N SER A 243 -10.61 -1.57 24.32
CA SER A 243 -11.91 -1.74 24.98
C SER A 243 -12.35 -0.52 25.79
N LEU A 244 -11.43 0.38 26.17
CA LEU A 244 -11.79 1.67 26.73
C LEU A 244 -12.35 2.61 25.65
N MET A 245 -11.74 2.64 24.45
CA MET A 245 -12.23 3.49 23.35
C MET A 245 -13.61 3.03 22.87
N GLU A 246 -13.79 1.72 22.71
CA GLU A 246 -15.07 1.05 22.37
C GLU A 246 -16.16 1.31 23.44
N ASP A 247 -15.81 1.34 24.74
CA ASP A 247 -16.76 1.71 25.81
C ASP A 247 -17.13 3.21 25.79
N LYS A 248 -16.14 4.09 25.52
CA LYS A 248 -16.22 5.53 25.82
C LYS A 248 -16.47 6.47 24.65
N THR A 249 -16.41 6.00 23.41
CA THR A 249 -16.62 6.81 22.20
C THR A 249 -17.63 6.13 21.28
N ARG A 250 -18.26 6.86 20.35
CA ARG A 250 -19.31 6.31 19.46
C ARG A 250 -19.11 6.73 18.00
N GLY A 251 -19.58 5.90 17.08
CA GLY A 251 -19.65 6.21 15.64
C GLY A 251 -18.28 6.42 15.00
N SER A 252 -18.16 7.32 14.02
CA SER A 252 -16.91 7.47 13.26
C SER A 252 -15.71 7.96 14.11
N LEU A 253 -15.94 8.59 15.27
CA LEU A 253 -14.87 8.86 16.24
C LEU A 253 -14.35 7.56 16.87
N GLU A 254 -15.25 6.66 17.25
CA GLU A 254 -14.92 5.35 17.78
C GLU A 254 -14.10 4.55 16.77
N ASP A 255 -14.58 4.44 15.52
CA ASP A 255 -13.86 3.76 14.43
C ASP A 255 -12.41 4.26 14.31
N GLY A 256 -12.22 5.58 14.29
CA GLY A 256 -10.91 6.22 14.14
C GLY A 256 -9.99 6.09 15.36
N LEU A 257 -10.50 6.28 16.58
CA LEU A 257 -9.71 6.11 17.80
C LEU A 257 -9.36 4.64 18.03
N CYS A 258 -10.30 3.73 17.81
CA CYS A 258 -10.08 2.28 17.84
C CYS A 258 -9.01 1.86 16.82
N ALA A 259 -9.05 2.39 15.60
CA ALA A 259 -8.02 2.14 14.58
C ALA A 259 -6.62 2.64 15.02
N LEU A 260 -6.53 3.83 15.60
CA LEU A 260 -5.26 4.36 16.13
C LEU A 260 -4.71 3.51 17.28
N VAL A 261 -5.50 3.21 18.31
CA VAL A 261 -4.99 2.48 19.50
C VAL A 261 -4.71 1.01 19.23
N ARG A 262 -5.23 0.40 18.15
CA ARG A 262 -4.78 -0.92 17.70
C ARG A 262 -3.28 -0.93 17.36
N GLY A 263 -2.73 0.18 16.87
CA GLY A 263 -1.41 0.23 16.22
C GLY A 263 -1.39 -0.49 14.87
N PRO A 264 -0.33 -0.34 14.05
CA PRO A 264 -0.38 -0.72 12.64
C PRO A 264 -0.71 -2.20 12.41
N LEU A 265 0.07 -3.13 12.99
CA LEU A 265 -0.12 -4.56 12.74
C LEU A 265 -1.53 -5.04 13.07
N ASN A 266 -2.03 -4.73 14.28
CA ASN A 266 -3.34 -5.18 14.72
C ASN A 266 -4.47 -4.46 13.98
N PHE A 267 -4.25 -3.24 13.51
CA PHE A 267 -5.20 -2.55 12.63
C PHE A 267 -5.31 -3.28 11.29
N TYR A 268 -4.21 -3.58 10.60
CA TYR A 268 -4.29 -4.28 9.31
C TYR A 268 -4.82 -5.72 9.44
N VAL A 269 -4.47 -6.43 10.52
CA VAL A 269 -5.09 -7.73 10.86
C VAL A 269 -6.61 -7.61 11.06
N TRP A 270 -7.06 -6.58 11.77
CA TRP A 270 -8.48 -6.29 11.94
C TRP A 270 -9.14 -5.83 10.62
N LEU A 271 -8.42 -5.09 9.78
CA LEU A 271 -8.94 -4.56 8.52
C LEU A 271 -9.23 -5.66 7.50
N VAL A 272 -8.41 -6.73 7.48
CA VAL A 272 -8.72 -7.94 6.68
C VAL A 272 -9.98 -8.63 7.20
N ASP A 273 -10.10 -8.89 8.51
CA ASP A 273 -11.32 -9.48 9.11
C ASP A 273 -12.54 -8.57 8.94
N ARG A 274 -12.36 -7.24 8.89
CA ARG A 274 -13.41 -6.26 8.59
C ARG A 274 -13.79 -6.23 7.11
N ALA A 275 -12.87 -6.60 6.22
CA ALA A 275 -13.11 -6.68 4.78
C ALA A 275 -13.88 -7.95 4.40
N THR A 276 -13.56 -9.08 5.01
CA THR A 276 -14.12 -10.42 4.70
C THR A 276 -15.19 -10.86 5.70
N LYS A 277 -16.01 -9.93 6.21
CA LYS A 277 -17.01 -10.22 7.24
C LYS A 277 -18.32 -9.48 6.98
N GLY A 278 -19.33 -10.27 6.67
CA GLY A 278 -20.68 -9.81 6.38
C GLY A 278 -21.20 -10.50 5.12
N MET A 279 -21.99 -9.77 4.36
CA MET A 279 -22.41 -10.17 3.02
C MET A 279 -21.61 -9.34 2.02
N GLY A 280 -20.82 -10.01 1.18
CA GLY A 280 -19.87 -9.37 0.26
C GLY A 280 -18.59 -8.89 0.94
N THR A 281 -17.55 -8.73 0.14
CA THR A 281 -16.24 -8.21 0.56
C THR A 281 -16.28 -6.68 0.62
N LYS A 282 -15.48 -6.07 1.49
CA LYS A 282 -15.12 -4.64 1.37
C LYS A 282 -13.78 -4.50 0.67
N GLU A 283 -13.82 -4.47 -0.65
CA GLU A 283 -12.64 -4.58 -1.52
C GLU A 283 -11.61 -3.48 -1.24
N THR A 284 -12.06 -2.24 -1.04
CA THR A 284 -11.18 -1.09 -0.74
C THR A 284 -10.41 -1.22 0.56
N PHE A 285 -10.90 -2.02 1.52
CA PHE A 285 -10.21 -2.31 2.77
C PHE A 285 -9.21 -3.44 2.62
N LEU A 286 -9.51 -4.44 1.77
CA LEU A 286 -8.57 -5.49 1.41
C LEU A 286 -7.39 -4.93 0.61
N ASP A 287 -7.66 -3.99 -0.31
CA ASP A 287 -6.65 -3.22 -1.05
C ASP A 287 -5.71 -2.47 -0.10
N LEU A 288 -6.29 -1.69 0.81
CA LEU A 288 -5.57 -0.90 1.81
C LEU A 288 -4.76 -1.79 2.78
N ALA A 289 -5.26 -3.00 3.07
CA ALA A 289 -4.60 -3.95 3.95
C ALA A 289 -3.42 -4.67 3.30
N LEU A 290 -3.50 -5.04 2.02
CA LEU A 290 -2.59 -6.02 1.40
C LEU A 290 -1.80 -5.51 0.18
N LEU A 291 -2.35 -4.61 -0.64
CA LEU A 291 -1.69 -4.24 -1.91
C LEU A 291 -0.50 -3.29 -1.71
N GLY A 292 0.58 -3.54 -2.47
CA GLY A 292 1.81 -2.73 -2.43
C GLY A 292 2.65 -2.89 -1.15
N ARG A 293 2.45 -3.98 -0.40
CA ARG A 293 3.24 -4.32 0.79
C ARG A 293 4.51 -5.10 0.47
N SER A 294 5.50 -5.00 1.35
CA SER A 294 6.67 -5.88 1.38
C SER A 294 6.27 -7.31 1.78
N ASN A 295 7.09 -8.29 1.39
CA ASN A 295 6.93 -9.68 1.81
C ASN A 295 6.97 -9.82 3.36
N ALA A 296 7.79 -9.00 4.02
CA ALA A 296 7.92 -8.98 5.47
C ALA A 296 6.63 -8.51 6.16
N ASP A 297 5.99 -7.46 5.64
CA ASP A 297 4.71 -6.96 6.18
C ASP A 297 3.58 -7.97 5.98
N ILE A 298 3.46 -8.57 4.79
CA ILE A 298 2.44 -9.60 4.53
C ILE A 298 2.62 -10.79 5.47
N ASN A 299 3.85 -11.28 5.63
CA ASN A 299 4.13 -12.38 6.56
C ASN A 299 3.86 -12.03 8.03
N ALA A 300 4.12 -10.78 8.44
CA ALA A 300 3.74 -10.30 9.77
C ALA A 300 2.22 -10.27 9.97
N ILE A 301 1.45 -9.73 9.02
CA ILE A 301 -0.02 -9.71 9.06
C ILE A 301 -0.55 -11.15 9.12
N LYS A 302 -0.08 -12.06 8.24
CA LYS A 302 -0.50 -13.48 8.23
C LYS A 302 -0.31 -14.16 9.58
N LYS A 303 0.88 -14.01 10.18
CA LYS A 303 1.22 -14.59 11.49
C LYS A 303 0.32 -14.02 12.60
N ALA A 304 0.12 -12.71 12.63
CA ALA A 304 -0.71 -12.05 13.64
C ALA A 304 -2.21 -12.35 13.46
N PHE A 305 -2.69 -12.48 12.22
CA PHE A 305 -4.06 -12.88 11.90
C PHE A 305 -4.36 -14.31 12.39
N GLN A 306 -3.49 -15.26 12.07
CA GLN A 306 -3.59 -16.64 12.55
C GLN A 306 -3.54 -16.74 14.08
N ALA A 307 -2.72 -15.91 14.74
CA ALA A 307 -2.65 -15.86 16.20
C ALA A 307 -3.89 -15.22 16.86
N LYS A 308 -4.54 -14.24 16.20
CA LYS A 308 -5.71 -13.52 16.73
C LYS A 308 -7.03 -14.26 16.48
N TYR A 309 -7.19 -14.86 15.31
CA TYR A 309 -8.46 -15.42 14.84
C TYR A 309 -8.48 -16.95 14.73
N SER A 310 -7.35 -17.62 14.99
CA SER A 310 -7.18 -19.07 14.83
C SER A 310 -7.50 -19.60 13.42
N ARG A 311 -7.56 -18.73 12.41
CA ARG A 311 -7.80 -19.04 10.99
C ARG A 311 -6.64 -18.52 10.14
N LYS A 312 -6.33 -19.22 9.03
CA LYS A 312 -5.34 -18.74 8.05
C LYS A 312 -5.90 -17.56 7.26
N LEU A 313 -5.09 -16.52 7.08
CA LEU A 313 -5.46 -15.36 6.27
C LEU A 313 -5.71 -15.79 4.81
N GLU A 314 -4.90 -16.72 4.30
CA GLU A 314 -5.07 -17.37 2.99
C GLU A 314 -6.49 -17.92 2.78
N SER A 315 -6.98 -18.72 3.74
CA SER A 315 -8.33 -19.32 3.65
C SER A 315 -9.37 -18.21 3.67
N VAL A 316 -9.32 -17.33 4.68
CA VAL A 316 -10.35 -16.31 4.86
C VAL A 316 -10.49 -15.36 3.66
N VAL A 317 -9.40 -15.03 2.97
CA VAL A 317 -9.47 -14.20 1.75
C VAL A 317 -9.84 -15.02 0.51
N SER A 318 -9.38 -16.27 0.40
CA SER A 318 -9.72 -17.14 -0.74
C SER A 318 -11.19 -17.63 -0.70
N ASP A 319 -11.76 -17.80 0.49
CA ASP A 319 -13.15 -18.21 0.73
C ASP A 319 -14.16 -17.05 0.48
N ASP A 320 -13.72 -15.79 0.56
CA ASP A 320 -14.56 -14.58 0.42
C ASP A 320 -14.53 -13.99 -1.00
N LEU A 321 -13.47 -14.27 -1.77
CA LEU A 321 -13.29 -13.86 -3.16
C LEU A 321 -13.58 -15.00 -4.15
N SER A 322 -13.65 -14.68 -5.45
CA SER A 322 -13.75 -15.70 -6.50
C SER A 322 -12.97 -15.34 -7.76
N GLY A 323 -12.79 -16.31 -8.66
CA GLY A 323 -12.32 -16.06 -10.02
C GLY A 323 -10.92 -15.44 -10.11
N ALA A 324 -10.79 -14.37 -10.89
CA ALA A 324 -9.50 -13.70 -11.10
C ALA A 324 -9.04 -12.87 -9.89
N GLU A 325 -9.99 -12.33 -9.10
CA GLU A 325 -9.71 -11.55 -7.88
C GLU A 325 -9.17 -12.45 -6.77
N GLN A 326 -9.75 -13.65 -6.59
CA GLN A 326 -9.20 -14.69 -5.69
C GLN A 326 -7.73 -15.01 -6.03
N ARG A 327 -7.44 -15.32 -7.30
CA ARG A 327 -6.07 -15.60 -7.78
C ARG A 327 -5.12 -14.42 -7.60
N MET A 328 -5.62 -13.19 -7.80
CA MET A 328 -4.85 -11.96 -7.56
C MET A 328 -4.42 -11.88 -6.09
N PHE A 329 -5.36 -12.00 -5.14
CA PHE A 329 -5.04 -11.89 -3.71
C PHE A 329 -4.21 -13.07 -3.18
N GLU A 330 -4.41 -14.28 -3.69
CA GLU A 330 -3.52 -15.42 -3.41
C GLU A 330 -2.06 -15.12 -3.81
N MET A 331 -1.84 -14.48 -4.97
CA MET A 331 -0.51 -14.04 -5.38
C MET A 331 0.11 -12.98 -4.46
N VAL A 332 -0.71 -12.08 -3.88
CA VAL A 332 -0.27 -11.08 -2.88
C VAL A 332 0.08 -11.77 -1.56
N ILE A 333 -0.83 -12.59 -1.04
CA ILE A 333 -0.71 -13.26 0.27
C ILE A 333 0.40 -14.32 0.27
N SER A 334 0.79 -14.85 -0.89
CA SER A 334 1.96 -15.72 -1.01
C SER A 334 3.28 -15.07 -0.58
N ALA A 335 3.36 -13.72 -0.53
CA ALA A 335 4.52 -12.96 -0.08
C ALA A 335 5.84 -13.32 -0.82
N THR A 336 5.77 -13.39 -2.16
CA THR A 336 6.91 -13.67 -3.05
C THR A 336 7.13 -12.54 -4.08
N ARG A 337 6.88 -11.28 -3.70
CA ARG A 337 7.27 -10.10 -4.51
C ARG A 337 8.79 -10.08 -4.63
N THR A 338 9.34 -9.60 -5.74
CA THR A 338 10.75 -9.23 -5.82
C THR A 338 11.06 -8.19 -4.73
N GLU A 339 12.14 -8.37 -3.97
CA GLU A 339 12.51 -7.40 -2.93
C GLU A 339 12.83 -6.02 -3.55
N GLU A 340 12.46 -4.93 -2.88
CA GLU A 340 12.69 -3.57 -3.37
C GLU A 340 14.19 -3.21 -3.47
N ALA A 341 15.06 -3.95 -2.77
CA ALA A 341 16.51 -3.85 -2.87
C ALA A 341 17.11 -4.54 -4.12
N ALA A 342 16.31 -5.32 -4.87
CA ALA A 342 16.75 -5.91 -6.12
C ALA A 342 16.71 -4.87 -7.25
N GLY A 343 17.82 -4.74 -7.98
CA GLY A 343 17.91 -3.83 -9.13
C GLY A 343 16.99 -4.25 -10.29
N VAL A 344 16.56 -3.28 -11.09
CA VAL A 344 15.74 -3.53 -12.29
C VAL A 344 16.57 -4.25 -13.36
N ASN A 345 16.08 -5.38 -13.86
CA ASN A 345 16.70 -6.12 -14.96
C ASN A 345 16.04 -5.75 -16.31
N PRO A 346 16.75 -5.09 -17.25
CA PRO A 346 16.17 -4.69 -18.54
C PRO A 346 15.62 -5.85 -19.36
N THR A 347 16.26 -7.03 -19.33
CA THR A 347 15.78 -8.23 -20.05
C THR A 347 14.44 -8.71 -19.48
N THR A 348 14.28 -8.67 -18.16
CA THR A 348 13.00 -8.96 -17.50
C THR A 348 11.94 -7.94 -17.91
N VAL A 349 12.25 -6.63 -17.86
CA VAL A 349 11.32 -5.58 -18.31
C VAL A 349 10.86 -5.81 -19.74
N THR A 350 11.77 -6.08 -20.69
CA THR A 350 11.43 -6.36 -22.09
C THR A 350 10.56 -7.62 -22.26
N ALA A 351 10.79 -8.66 -21.46
CA ALA A 351 9.97 -9.87 -21.47
C ALA A 351 8.56 -9.61 -20.90
N GLU A 352 8.47 -8.91 -19.78
CA GLU A 352 7.21 -8.60 -19.09
C GLU A 352 6.35 -7.61 -19.89
N VAL A 353 6.95 -6.65 -20.60
CA VAL A 353 6.23 -5.76 -21.53
C VAL A 353 5.57 -6.55 -22.68
N LYS A 354 6.25 -7.56 -23.22
CA LYS A 354 5.69 -8.45 -24.26
C LYS A 354 4.61 -9.38 -23.69
N ALA A 355 4.81 -9.89 -22.47
CA ALA A 355 3.82 -10.71 -21.78
C ALA A 355 2.54 -9.91 -21.48
N LEU A 356 2.67 -8.68 -20.98
CA LEU A 356 1.55 -7.76 -20.72
C LEU A 356 0.72 -7.52 -22.00
N HIS A 357 1.38 -7.23 -23.12
CA HIS A 357 0.73 -7.01 -24.41
C HIS A 357 0.04 -8.27 -24.94
N ALA A 358 0.72 -9.42 -24.93
CA ALA A 358 0.14 -10.69 -25.36
C ALA A 358 -1.03 -11.15 -24.46
N ALA A 359 -1.01 -10.77 -23.18
CA ALA A 359 -2.10 -11.04 -22.24
C ALA A 359 -3.33 -10.15 -22.46
N THR A 360 -3.21 -9.02 -23.16
CA THR A 360 -4.31 -8.07 -23.40
C THR A 360 -4.83 -8.00 -24.84
N GLU A 361 -4.02 -8.34 -25.85
CA GLU A 361 -4.48 -8.38 -27.27
C GLU A 361 -5.19 -9.70 -27.68
N GLY A 362 -5.54 -10.54 -26.71
CA GLY A 362 -6.10 -11.88 -26.96
C GLY A 362 -7.49 -11.86 -27.60
N ARG A 363 -7.66 -12.59 -28.72
CA ARG A 363 -8.98 -12.81 -29.37
C ARG A 363 -10.03 -13.50 -28.48
N MET A 364 -9.62 -14.05 -27.33
CA MET A 364 -10.50 -14.73 -26.36
C MET A 364 -10.51 -14.02 -25.00
N GLY A 365 -10.41 -12.69 -25.01
CA GLY A 365 -10.40 -11.85 -23.81
C GLY A 365 -9.01 -11.71 -23.19
N THR A 366 -8.93 -10.82 -22.20
CA THR A 366 -7.71 -10.53 -21.46
C THR A 366 -7.40 -11.63 -20.45
N ASN A 367 -6.13 -12.07 -20.39
CA ASN A 367 -5.65 -13.00 -19.37
C ASN A 367 -5.35 -12.24 -18.07
N GLU A 368 -6.39 -12.08 -17.25
CA GLU A 368 -6.36 -11.23 -16.07
C GLU A 368 -5.36 -11.72 -15.01
N THR A 369 -5.10 -13.03 -14.99
CA THR A 369 -4.20 -13.67 -14.03
C THR A 369 -2.74 -13.38 -14.37
N GLU A 370 -2.36 -13.40 -15.65
CA GLU A 370 -1.01 -13.05 -16.09
C GLU A 370 -0.70 -11.56 -15.89
N VAL A 371 -1.65 -10.68 -16.23
CA VAL A 371 -1.51 -9.24 -15.93
C VAL A 371 -1.34 -9.03 -14.42
N SER A 372 -2.18 -9.67 -13.59
CA SER A 372 -2.06 -9.58 -12.13
C SER A 372 -0.69 -10.07 -11.62
N ARG A 373 -0.14 -11.14 -12.18
CA ARG A 373 1.20 -11.65 -11.84
C ARG A 373 2.27 -10.58 -12.06
N ILE A 374 2.26 -9.91 -13.21
CA ILE A 374 3.25 -8.89 -13.59
C ILE A 374 3.32 -7.77 -12.54
N PHE A 375 2.17 -7.21 -12.13
CA PHE A 375 2.10 -6.10 -11.16
C PHE A 375 2.36 -6.53 -9.71
N ILE A 376 1.98 -7.76 -9.33
CA ILE A 376 2.11 -8.22 -7.93
C ILE A 376 3.51 -8.75 -7.63
N LYS A 377 4.11 -9.51 -8.56
CA LYS A 377 5.40 -10.15 -8.35
C LYS A 377 6.59 -9.20 -8.57
N SER A 378 6.48 -8.24 -9.47
CA SER A 378 7.53 -7.22 -9.70
C SER A 378 7.67 -6.24 -8.53
N ASN A 379 8.87 -5.69 -8.29
CA ASN A 379 9.08 -4.60 -7.33
C ASN A 379 8.69 -3.22 -7.89
N ASP A 380 8.58 -2.17 -7.07
CA ASP A 380 8.04 -0.85 -7.47
C ASP A 380 8.80 -0.28 -8.68
N ALA A 381 10.14 -0.37 -8.66
CA ALA A 381 11.01 0.12 -9.73
C ALA A 381 10.83 -0.65 -11.05
N THR A 382 10.62 -1.97 -10.98
CA THR A 382 10.39 -2.81 -12.17
C THR A 382 9.01 -2.54 -12.79
N ILE A 383 7.97 -2.32 -11.97
CA ILE A 383 6.63 -1.95 -12.46
C ILE A 383 6.68 -0.61 -13.20
N LEU A 384 7.39 0.39 -12.65
CA LEU A 384 7.55 1.70 -13.29
C LEU A 384 8.32 1.61 -14.62
N ALA A 385 9.34 0.75 -14.69
CA ALA A 385 10.09 0.48 -15.91
C ALA A 385 9.23 -0.23 -16.97
N ILE A 386 8.42 -1.23 -16.59
CA ILE A 386 7.45 -1.90 -17.47
C ILE A 386 6.44 -0.88 -18.01
N ALA A 387 5.87 -0.02 -17.16
CA ALA A 387 4.90 0.97 -17.58
C ALA A 387 5.47 1.95 -18.62
N THR A 388 6.71 2.41 -18.40
CA THR A 388 7.41 3.34 -19.28
C THR A 388 7.77 2.68 -20.62
N GLU A 389 8.31 1.45 -20.59
CA GLU A 389 8.74 0.72 -21.78
C GLU A 389 7.55 0.23 -22.63
N TYR A 390 6.42 -0.14 -22.00
CA TYR A 390 5.18 -0.46 -22.69
C TYR A 390 4.64 0.76 -23.45
N GLU A 391 4.53 1.92 -22.78
CA GLU A 391 4.06 3.16 -23.43
C GLU A 391 4.99 3.60 -24.57
N ARG A 392 6.31 3.45 -24.39
CA ARG A 392 7.31 3.71 -25.45
C ARG A 392 7.17 2.78 -26.65
N THR A 393 6.77 1.53 -26.44
CA THR A 393 6.75 0.47 -27.47
C THR A 393 5.41 0.41 -28.21
N TYR A 394 4.29 0.58 -27.51
CA TYR A 394 2.94 0.41 -28.03
C TYR A 394 2.15 1.73 -28.13
N HIS A 395 2.75 2.86 -27.74
CA HIS A 395 2.15 4.19 -27.79
C HIS A 395 0.84 4.34 -27.01
N GLN A 396 0.63 3.48 -26.01
CA GLN A 396 -0.54 3.47 -25.13
C GLN A 396 -0.07 3.46 -23.66
N PRO A 397 -0.49 4.43 -22.82
CA PRO A 397 -0.21 4.40 -21.39
C PRO A 397 -0.83 3.15 -20.73
N VAL A 398 -0.08 2.49 -19.85
CA VAL A 398 -0.56 1.27 -19.16
C VAL A 398 -1.78 1.54 -18.28
N GLU A 399 -1.95 2.74 -17.73
CA GLU A 399 -3.18 3.12 -17.02
C GLU A 399 -4.40 3.13 -17.97
N SER A 400 -4.23 3.51 -19.24
CA SER A 400 -5.30 3.47 -20.25
C SER A 400 -5.63 2.03 -20.66
N LEU A 401 -4.62 1.16 -20.79
CA LEU A 401 -4.79 -0.27 -21.03
C LEU A 401 -5.58 -0.95 -19.90
N ILE A 402 -5.20 -0.73 -18.64
CA ILE A 402 -5.92 -1.31 -17.50
C ILE A 402 -7.39 -0.87 -17.50
N LYS A 403 -7.68 0.38 -17.89
CA LYS A 403 -9.06 0.90 -17.97
C LYS A 403 -9.88 0.36 -19.15
N SER A 404 -9.26 -0.12 -20.24
CA SER A 404 -9.98 -0.76 -21.34
C SER A 404 -10.23 -2.25 -21.08
N GLU A 405 -9.23 -2.94 -20.53
CA GLU A 405 -9.26 -4.40 -20.40
C GLU A 405 -9.92 -4.91 -19.12
N PHE A 406 -9.95 -4.09 -18.06
CA PHE A 406 -10.45 -4.50 -16.75
C PHE A 406 -11.67 -3.68 -16.32
N SER A 407 -12.51 -4.31 -15.50
CA SER A 407 -13.63 -3.65 -14.80
C SER A 407 -13.65 -4.08 -13.32
N GLY A 408 -14.68 -3.68 -12.58
CA GLY A 408 -14.86 -4.10 -11.18
C GLY A 408 -13.70 -3.73 -10.25
N HIS A 409 -13.53 -4.53 -9.20
CA HIS A 409 -12.46 -4.36 -8.21
C HIS A 409 -11.09 -4.64 -8.83
N GLN A 410 -10.95 -5.68 -9.65
CA GLN A 410 -9.66 -6.02 -10.27
C GLN A 410 -9.00 -4.84 -11.01
N LYS A 411 -9.79 -4.02 -11.72
CA LYS A 411 -9.31 -2.78 -12.36
C LYS A 411 -8.78 -1.77 -11.34
N GLU A 412 -9.54 -1.51 -10.27
CA GLU A 412 -9.14 -0.55 -9.22
C GLU A 412 -7.91 -1.04 -8.44
N ALA A 413 -7.78 -2.34 -8.18
CA ALA A 413 -6.61 -2.97 -7.56
C ALA A 413 -5.34 -2.80 -8.42
N LEU A 414 -5.41 -3.04 -9.73
CA LEU A 414 -4.30 -2.82 -10.65
C LEU A 414 -3.91 -1.33 -10.73
N LEU A 415 -4.89 -0.43 -10.78
CA LEU A 415 -4.66 1.02 -10.75
C LEU A 415 -4.08 1.49 -9.40
N TYR A 416 -4.47 0.88 -8.28
CA TYR A 416 -3.93 1.17 -6.95
C TYR A 416 -2.44 0.83 -6.85
N ILE A 417 -2.01 -0.28 -7.48
CA ILE A 417 -0.60 -0.65 -7.59
C ILE A 417 0.13 0.33 -8.54
N LEU A 418 -0.33 0.47 -9.79
CA LEU A 418 0.35 1.29 -10.81
C LEU A 418 0.52 2.75 -10.39
N ARG A 419 -0.57 3.42 -9.97
CA ARG A 419 -0.48 4.80 -9.48
C ARG A 419 0.37 4.90 -8.21
N GLY A 420 0.40 3.84 -7.40
CA GLY A 420 1.18 3.73 -6.18
C GLY A 420 2.70 3.70 -6.40
N VAL A 421 3.16 3.24 -7.57
CA VAL A 421 4.58 3.29 -7.97
C VAL A 421 4.93 4.54 -8.78
N GLN A 422 3.96 5.13 -9.49
CA GLN A 422 4.16 6.36 -10.27
C GLN A 422 4.18 7.62 -9.39
N ASP A 423 3.16 7.82 -8.56
CA ASP A 423 3.06 8.94 -7.62
C ASP A 423 2.12 8.55 -6.46
N LYS A 424 2.71 7.96 -5.41
CA LYS A 424 1.99 7.45 -4.24
C LYS A 424 1.16 8.54 -3.55
N ALA A 425 1.70 9.76 -3.46
CA ALA A 425 1.03 10.89 -2.82
C ALA A 425 -0.18 11.38 -3.64
N LYS A 426 -0.06 11.42 -4.98
CA LYS A 426 -1.19 11.67 -5.88
C LYS A 426 -2.26 10.59 -5.75
N ARG A 427 -1.89 9.32 -5.81
CA ARG A 427 -2.83 8.20 -5.65
C ARG A 427 -3.61 8.33 -4.36
N ASP A 428 -2.92 8.55 -3.24
CA ASP A 428 -3.55 8.61 -1.93
C ASP A 428 -4.45 9.85 -1.80
N ALA A 429 -4.06 10.99 -2.39
CA ALA A 429 -4.92 12.17 -2.51
C ALA A 429 -6.19 11.92 -3.36
N GLU A 430 -6.09 11.21 -4.47
CA GLU A 430 -7.23 10.84 -5.33
C GLU A 430 -8.19 9.87 -4.61
N LEU A 431 -7.64 8.91 -3.87
CA LEU A 431 -8.42 7.96 -3.08
C LEU A 431 -9.11 8.65 -1.89
N ILE A 432 -8.45 9.60 -1.24
CA ILE A 432 -9.02 10.43 -0.18
C ILE A 432 -10.16 11.31 -0.73
N GLU A 433 -9.99 12.02 -1.86
CA GLU A 433 -11.10 12.75 -2.49
C GLU A 433 -12.26 11.81 -2.86
N GLY A 434 -11.95 10.61 -3.34
CA GLY A 434 -12.95 9.57 -3.61
C GLY A 434 -13.85 9.25 -2.41
N THR A 435 -13.35 9.35 -1.18
CA THR A 435 -14.17 9.12 0.04
C THR A 435 -15.13 10.27 0.37
N MET A 436 -14.85 11.47 -0.13
CA MET A 436 -15.59 12.72 0.13
C MET A 436 -16.40 13.23 -1.06
N LYS A 437 -16.24 12.63 -2.25
CA LYS A 437 -16.92 13.06 -3.47
C LYS A 437 -18.28 12.38 -3.61
N GLY A 438 -19.35 13.17 -3.58
CA GLY A 438 -20.70 12.71 -3.88
C GLY A 438 -21.72 13.21 -2.87
N LEU A 439 -22.76 12.42 -2.62
CA LEU A 439 -23.70 12.67 -1.52
C LEU A 439 -23.21 11.93 -0.28
N GLY A 440 -22.70 12.68 0.69
CA GLY A 440 -22.16 12.17 1.95
C GLY A 440 -20.75 11.58 1.84
N THR A 441 -20.20 11.24 3.00
CA THR A 441 -18.79 10.88 3.17
C THR A 441 -18.65 9.42 3.61
N ARG A 442 -17.71 8.70 2.98
CA ARG A 442 -17.29 7.35 3.40
C ARG A 442 -16.38 7.43 4.63
N ASN A 443 -16.94 7.85 5.77
CA ASN A 443 -16.20 8.17 7.00
C ASN A 443 -15.19 7.09 7.43
N GLU A 444 -15.60 5.82 7.44
CA GLU A 444 -14.74 4.69 7.81
C GLU A 444 -13.50 4.62 6.89
N GLU A 445 -13.68 4.74 5.58
CA GLU A 445 -12.59 4.72 4.60
C GLU A 445 -11.71 5.97 4.65
N LEU A 446 -12.32 7.17 4.81
CA LEU A 446 -11.60 8.43 4.95
C LEU A 446 -10.67 8.39 6.17
N ALA A 447 -11.20 7.97 7.31
CA ALA A 447 -10.44 7.82 8.55
C ALA A 447 -9.29 6.84 8.37
N PHE A 448 -9.55 5.66 7.81
CA PHE A 448 -8.54 4.62 7.68
C PHE A 448 -7.44 5.03 6.70
N ARG A 449 -7.74 5.68 5.57
CA ARG A 449 -6.71 6.21 4.65
C ARG A 449 -5.81 7.22 5.35
N LEU A 450 -6.38 8.17 6.11
CA LEU A 450 -5.61 9.16 6.86
C LEU A 450 -4.78 8.53 8.00
N ILE A 451 -5.33 7.57 8.74
CA ILE A 451 -4.64 6.85 9.83
C ILE A 451 -3.49 5.99 9.29
N THR A 452 -3.67 5.32 8.15
CA THR A 452 -2.60 4.52 7.54
C THR A 452 -1.47 5.38 7.00
N ALA A 453 -1.78 6.53 6.39
CA ALA A 453 -0.77 7.50 5.95
C ALA A 453 -0.05 8.15 7.13
N HIS A 454 -0.75 8.39 8.24
CA HIS A 454 -0.21 8.99 9.46
C HIS A 454 0.91 8.19 10.12
N TRP A 455 0.93 6.86 9.95
CA TRP A 455 2.03 6.00 10.45
C TRP A 455 3.28 6.02 9.55
N ILE A 456 3.20 6.61 8.35
CA ILE A 456 4.29 6.68 7.38
C ILE A 456 4.94 8.07 7.46
N PRO A 457 6.23 8.18 7.88
CA PRO A 457 6.91 9.46 7.98
C PRO A 457 6.86 10.25 6.67
N GLY A 458 6.41 11.51 6.74
CA GLY A 458 6.32 12.42 5.59
C GLY A 458 5.15 12.21 4.63
N ALA A 459 4.35 11.14 4.78
CA ALA A 459 3.25 10.86 3.84
C ALA A 459 2.12 11.89 3.91
N ILE A 460 1.67 12.29 5.10
CA ILE A 460 0.62 13.31 5.28
C ILE A 460 0.99 14.66 4.62
N PRO A 461 2.19 15.25 4.85
CA PRO A 461 2.64 16.42 4.10
C PRO A 461 2.66 16.23 2.58
N ALA A 462 3.17 15.10 2.09
CA ALA A 462 3.23 14.81 0.65
C ALA A 462 1.83 14.71 0.02
N ILE A 463 0.89 14.05 0.71
CA ILE A 463 -0.52 13.94 0.30
C ILE A 463 -1.18 15.33 0.25
N LYS A 464 -0.95 16.20 1.23
CA LYS A 464 -1.50 17.58 1.24
C LYS A 464 -0.99 18.38 0.02
N VAL A 465 0.29 18.28 -0.31
CA VAL A 465 0.88 18.93 -1.51
C VAL A 465 0.29 18.35 -2.80
N ALA A 466 0.21 17.02 -2.91
CA ALA A 466 -0.36 16.37 -4.09
C ALA A 466 -1.85 16.67 -4.27
N TYR A 467 -2.62 16.69 -3.18
CA TYR A 467 -4.04 17.06 -3.17
C TYR A 467 -4.26 18.49 -3.66
N ASN A 468 -3.46 19.45 -3.18
CA ASN A 468 -3.53 20.83 -3.65
C ASN A 468 -3.18 20.97 -5.13
N ARG A 469 -2.12 20.27 -5.60
CA ARG A 469 -1.71 20.24 -7.00
C ARG A 469 -2.77 19.65 -7.94
N VAL A 470 -3.55 18.65 -7.48
CA VAL A 470 -4.57 17.96 -8.28
C VAL A 470 -5.92 18.70 -8.26
N TYR A 471 -6.34 19.21 -7.10
CA TYR A 471 -7.69 19.74 -6.89
C TYR A 471 -7.78 21.25 -6.67
N GLY A 472 -6.66 21.96 -6.55
CA GLY A 472 -6.63 23.40 -6.27
C GLY A 472 -7.17 23.79 -4.88
N LYS A 473 -7.30 22.82 -3.96
CA LYS A 473 -7.91 22.98 -2.63
C LYS A 473 -6.92 22.63 -1.52
N ASP A 474 -7.13 23.14 -0.32
CA ASP A 474 -6.46 22.62 0.88
C ASP A 474 -7.21 21.39 1.40
N LEU A 475 -6.48 20.34 1.78
CA LEU A 475 -7.06 19.09 2.25
C LEU A 475 -7.65 19.22 3.66
N VAL A 476 -7.11 20.09 4.52
CA VAL A 476 -7.68 20.31 5.87
C VAL A 476 -9.02 21.03 5.76
N ALA A 477 -9.11 22.06 4.92
CA ALA A 477 -10.37 22.71 4.57
C ALA A 477 -11.38 21.71 3.99
N ARG A 478 -10.98 20.91 2.98
CA ARG A 478 -11.86 19.89 2.39
C ARG A 478 -12.46 18.94 3.42
N VAL A 479 -11.66 18.44 4.35
CA VAL A 479 -12.13 17.51 5.40
C VAL A 479 -13.07 18.21 6.39
N ARG A 480 -12.86 19.50 6.69
CA ARG A 480 -13.80 20.30 7.51
C ARG A 480 -15.14 20.55 6.81
N ASP A 481 -15.16 20.67 5.49
CA ASP A 481 -16.40 20.85 4.74
C ASP A 481 -17.27 19.57 4.71
N GLU A 482 -16.66 18.38 4.90
CA GLU A 482 -17.28 17.06 4.68
C GLU A 482 -17.47 16.22 5.96
N THR A 483 -17.00 16.72 7.10
CA THR A 483 -17.11 16.07 8.40
C THR A 483 -17.45 17.10 9.48
N SER A 484 -17.86 16.65 10.67
CA SER A 484 -18.16 17.56 11.77
C SER A 484 -17.84 16.95 13.14
N GLY A 485 -17.86 17.80 14.17
CA GLY A 485 -17.76 17.39 15.57
C GLY A 485 -16.39 16.82 15.95
N ASP A 486 -16.38 15.79 16.79
CA ASP A 486 -15.14 15.19 17.28
C ASP A 486 -14.46 14.31 16.22
N PHE A 487 -15.22 13.78 15.26
CA PHE A 487 -14.68 13.06 14.12
C PHE A 487 -13.88 13.98 13.18
N GLU A 488 -14.43 15.15 12.83
CA GLU A 488 -13.67 16.21 12.13
C GLU A 488 -12.39 16.55 12.90
N ARG A 489 -12.49 16.78 14.22
CA ARG A 489 -11.34 17.11 15.05
C ARG A 489 -10.26 16.02 15.02
N LEU A 490 -10.63 14.75 14.98
CA LEU A 490 -9.70 13.63 14.85
C LEU A 490 -8.94 13.70 13.50
N LEU A 491 -9.66 13.81 12.39
CA LEU A 491 -9.05 13.85 11.06
C LEU A 491 -8.19 15.10 10.85
N VAL A 492 -8.65 16.26 11.32
CA VAL A 492 -7.92 17.53 11.29
C VAL A 492 -6.67 17.47 12.17
N ALA A 493 -6.70 16.78 13.32
CA ALA A 493 -5.51 16.56 14.12
C ALA A 493 -4.49 15.66 13.39
N ILE A 494 -4.95 14.59 12.72
CA ILE A 494 -4.10 13.71 11.91
C ILE A 494 -3.41 14.47 10.78
N LEU A 495 -4.14 15.35 10.09
CA LEU A 495 -3.64 16.16 8.97
C LEU A 495 -2.71 17.32 9.37
N ASN A 496 -2.56 17.62 10.66
CA ASN A 496 -1.77 18.73 11.18
C ASN A 496 -0.59 18.29 12.07
N LYS A 497 -0.26 16.99 12.06
CA LYS A 497 0.96 16.43 12.68
C LYS A 497 2.21 16.68 11.84
#